data_AF-A0A962SSY0-F1
#
_entry.id   AF-A0A962SSY0-F1
#
_cell.length_a   1.000
_cell.length_b   1.000
_cell.length_c   1.000
_cell.angle_alpha   90.00
_cell.angle_beta   90.00
_cell.angle_gamma   90.00
#
_symmetry.space_group_name_H-M   'P 1'
#
loop_
_entity.id
_entity.type
_entity.pdbx_description
1 polymer ?
#
loop_
_entity_poly.entity_id
_entity_poly.type
_entity_poly.pdbx_seq_one_letter_code
_entity_poly.pdbx_strand_id
1 'polypeptide(L)'
;MKNHKDFAFTSPEFRFDAGVIHAKLRGTMDNLNKNTSVNHAPYEMLIWFSIEDAENIIGCTLSLNSITLNNLEADKFVPVPKTGHASFRQKSDGTFIASISYKNLDIEYADHQLEFFYSFENQCRLIGLPIPVKMEFKKDYSERNISFWDVLMGV
;
A
#
# COMPACT_ATOMS: atom_id res chain seq x y z
N MET A 1 29.93 7.83 4.13
CA MET A 1 28.77 8.00 5.03
C MET A 1 27.79 8.87 4.28
N LYS A 2 26.52 8.47 4.24
CA LYS A 2 25.50 9.09 3.40
C LYS A 2 24.28 9.40 4.26
N ASN A 3 23.83 10.64 4.24
CA ASN A 3 22.61 11.06 4.92
C ASN A 3 21.43 10.62 4.05
N HIS A 4 20.54 9.84 4.65
CA HIS A 4 19.33 9.37 3.99
C HIS A 4 18.12 10.03 4.63
N LYS A 5 17.37 10.76 3.82
CA LYS A 5 16.09 11.37 4.21
C LYS A 5 14.95 10.55 3.63
N ASP A 6 14.04 10.11 4.48
CA ASP A 6 12.92 9.27 4.08
C ASP A 6 11.61 10.03 4.29
N PHE A 7 10.98 10.45 3.20
CA PHE A 7 9.64 11.02 3.20
C PHE A 7 8.61 9.90 3.04
N ALA A 8 8.64 8.96 4.00
CA ALA A 8 7.76 7.81 4.04
C ALA A 8 6.40 8.15 4.66
N PHE A 9 5.48 7.20 4.52
CA PHE A 9 4.18 7.21 5.16
C PHE A 9 4.01 5.96 6.01
N THR A 10 3.15 6.04 7.03
CA THR A 10 2.71 4.86 7.78
C THR A 10 2.08 3.82 6.85
N SER A 11 2.11 2.55 7.27
CA SER A 11 1.41 1.46 6.56
C SER A 11 0.12 1.11 7.31
N PRO A 12 -1.03 1.70 6.97
CA PRO A 12 -2.28 1.41 7.66
C PRO A 12 -2.78 -0.02 7.39
N GLU A 13 -3.56 -0.53 8.34
CA GLU A 13 -4.19 -1.85 8.27
C GLU A 13 -5.67 -1.74 8.64
N PHE A 14 -6.49 -2.54 7.97
CA PHE A 14 -7.91 -2.71 8.25
C PHE A 14 -8.22 -4.19 8.46
N ARG A 15 -8.74 -4.55 9.63
CA ARG A 15 -9.08 -5.94 9.99
C ARG A 15 -10.56 -6.20 9.73
N PHE A 16 -10.86 -7.36 9.17
CA PHE A 16 -12.22 -7.86 8.95
C PHE A 16 -12.28 -9.35 9.31
N ASP A 17 -13.49 -9.91 9.41
CA ASP A 17 -13.72 -11.25 9.97
C ASP A 17 -12.88 -12.36 9.32
N ALA A 18 -12.61 -12.26 8.02
CA ALA A 18 -11.86 -13.25 7.28
C ALA A 18 -10.38 -12.89 7.05
N GLY A 19 -9.89 -11.72 7.49
CA GLY A 19 -8.50 -11.35 7.25
C GLY A 19 -8.12 -9.89 7.52
N VAL A 20 -7.04 -9.46 6.88
CA VAL A 20 -6.49 -8.10 7.03
C VAL A 20 -6.21 -7.50 5.67
N ILE A 21 -6.58 -6.23 5.51
CA ILE A 21 -6.22 -5.39 4.37
C ILE A 21 -5.10 -4.48 4.82
N HIS A 22 -4.05 -4.38 4.04
CA HIS A 22 -2.94 -3.47 4.28
C HIS A 22 -2.82 -2.52 3.10
N ALA A 23 -2.31 -1.33 3.37
CA ALA A 23 -1.91 -0.40 2.33
C ALA A 23 -0.55 0.22 2.64
N LYS A 24 0.21 0.55 1.58
CA LYS A 24 1.52 1.17 1.70
C LYS A 24 1.78 2.13 0.54
N LEU A 25 2.33 3.30 0.85
CA LEU A 25 2.94 4.20 -0.14
C LEU A 25 4.45 4.02 -0.09
N ARG A 26 5.04 3.64 -1.23
CA ARG A 26 6.48 3.46 -1.38
C ARG A 26 7.04 4.55 -2.30
N GLY A 27 7.89 5.42 -1.77
CA GLY A 27 8.57 6.43 -2.57
C GLY A 27 9.64 5.85 -3.49
N THR A 28 10.11 6.70 -4.40
CA THR A 28 11.27 6.45 -5.24
C THR A 28 12.52 6.98 -4.55
N MET A 29 13.57 6.15 -4.51
CA MET A 29 14.87 6.55 -4.00
C MET A 29 15.63 7.35 -5.06
N ASP A 30 15.97 8.59 -4.74
CA ASP A 30 16.83 9.44 -5.56
C ASP A 30 18.14 9.81 -4.84
N ASN A 31 19.22 9.93 -5.61
CA ASN A 31 20.55 10.26 -5.13
C ASN A 31 20.89 11.70 -5.53
N LEU A 32 20.54 12.66 -4.67
CA LEU A 32 20.82 14.08 -4.91
C LEU A 32 22.33 14.35 -5.07
N ASN A 33 23.17 13.67 -4.28
CA ASN A 33 24.62 13.75 -4.37
C ASN A 33 25.30 12.52 -3.73
N LYS A 34 26.65 12.50 -3.74
CA LYS A 34 27.45 11.40 -3.16
C LYS A 34 27.17 11.14 -1.67
N ASN A 35 26.68 12.15 -0.95
CA ASN A 35 26.51 12.14 0.50
C ASN A 35 25.04 12.21 0.92
N THR A 36 24.08 12.31 0.00
CA THR A 36 22.65 12.48 0.31
C THR A 36 21.79 11.63 -0.61
N SER A 37 20.88 10.83 -0.04
CA SER A 37 19.77 10.22 -0.78
C SER A 37 18.44 10.59 -0.15
N VAL A 38 17.42 10.68 -0.98
CA VAL A 38 16.07 11.05 -0.59
C VAL A 38 15.09 10.02 -1.14
N ASN A 39 14.21 9.50 -0.30
CA ASN A 39 13.06 8.71 -0.74
C ASN A 39 11.83 9.62 -0.77
N HIS A 40 11.27 9.87 -1.94
CA HIS A 40 10.16 10.82 -2.13
C HIS A 40 9.31 10.47 -3.36
N ALA A 41 8.38 11.37 -3.73
CA ALA A 41 7.59 11.25 -4.95
C ALA A 41 8.47 11.03 -6.21
N PRO A 42 8.01 10.28 -7.21
CA PRO A 42 6.69 9.65 -7.30
C PRO A 42 6.59 8.39 -6.43
N TYR A 43 5.39 8.13 -5.93
CA TYR A 43 5.07 7.01 -5.05
C TYR A 43 4.39 5.84 -5.81
N GLU A 44 4.59 4.62 -5.33
CA GLU A 44 3.77 3.45 -5.64
C GLU A 44 2.85 3.14 -4.45
N MET A 45 1.54 3.10 -4.69
CA MET A 45 0.56 2.62 -3.71
C MET A 45 0.33 1.14 -3.90
N LEU A 46 0.57 0.36 -2.85
CA LEU A 46 0.27 -1.06 -2.80
C LEU A 46 -0.89 -1.28 -1.82
N ILE A 47 -1.93 -1.99 -2.26
CA ILE A 47 -3.02 -2.48 -1.42
C ILE A 47 -2.99 -4.01 -1.50
N TRP A 48 -3.01 -4.70 -0.37
CA TRP A 48 -3.06 -6.16 -0.37
C TRP A 48 -3.95 -6.70 0.74
N PHE A 49 -4.60 -7.80 0.43
CA PHE A 49 -5.50 -8.55 1.31
C PHE A 49 -4.76 -9.81 1.74
N SER A 50 -4.78 -10.13 3.02
CA SER A 50 -4.18 -11.33 3.61
C SER A 50 -5.25 -12.11 4.36
N ILE A 51 -5.41 -13.39 4.03
CA ILE A 51 -6.39 -14.29 4.63
C ILE A 51 -5.69 -15.58 5.04
N GLU A 52 -5.83 -15.97 6.32
CA GLU A 52 -5.10 -17.11 6.90
C GLU A 52 -5.86 -18.43 6.79
N ASP A 53 -7.18 -18.41 6.91
CA ASP A 53 -7.99 -19.63 6.96
C ASP A 53 -9.27 -19.46 6.13
N ALA A 54 -9.23 -19.93 4.89
CA ALA A 54 -10.44 -19.98 4.08
C ALA A 54 -10.40 -21.16 3.12
N GLU A 55 -11.15 -22.20 3.49
CA GLU A 55 -11.56 -23.24 2.57
C GLU A 55 -12.21 -22.58 1.32
N ASN A 56 -11.57 -22.75 0.16
CA ASN A 56 -12.03 -22.28 -1.16
C ASN A 56 -11.76 -20.80 -1.54
N ILE A 57 -10.66 -20.18 -1.08
CA ILE A 57 -10.17 -18.92 -1.68
C ILE A 57 -9.38 -19.12 -2.99
N ILE A 58 -8.99 -20.36 -3.30
CA ILE A 58 -8.31 -20.68 -4.55
C ILE A 58 -9.24 -20.34 -5.74
N GLY A 59 -8.81 -19.42 -6.60
CA GLY A 59 -9.60 -18.92 -7.73
C GLY A 59 -10.49 -17.70 -7.41
N CYS A 60 -10.57 -17.30 -6.13
CA CYS A 60 -11.29 -16.11 -5.71
C CYS A 60 -10.60 -14.85 -6.28
N THR A 61 -11.42 -13.96 -6.83
CA THR A 61 -10.98 -12.65 -7.33
C THR A 61 -11.49 -11.56 -6.42
N LEU A 62 -10.63 -10.61 -6.11
CA LEU A 62 -10.95 -9.38 -5.42
C LEU A 62 -11.16 -8.29 -6.47
N SER A 63 -12.22 -7.51 -6.31
CA SER A 63 -12.43 -6.26 -7.03
C SER A 63 -12.45 -5.09 -6.05
N LEU A 64 -11.72 -4.03 -6.39
CA LEU A 64 -11.81 -2.73 -5.75
C LEU A 64 -12.65 -1.82 -6.62
N ASN A 65 -13.77 -1.37 -6.05
CA ASN A 65 -14.72 -0.46 -6.66
C ASN A 65 -14.51 0.94 -6.06
N SER A 66 -14.41 1.95 -6.92
CA SER A 66 -14.34 3.36 -6.52
C SER A 66 -13.25 3.67 -5.48
N ILE A 67 -12.00 3.69 -5.91
CA ILE A 67 -10.86 4.11 -5.09
C ILE A 67 -10.69 5.63 -5.15
N THR A 68 -10.54 6.25 -3.99
CA THR A 68 -10.23 7.67 -3.85
C THR A 68 -9.09 7.86 -2.86
N LEU A 69 -8.20 8.79 -3.19
CA LEU A 69 -7.11 9.23 -2.32
C LEU A 69 -7.23 10.74 -2.16
N ASN A 70 -7.38 11.22 -0.93
CA ASN A 70 -7.51 12.64 -0.63
C ASN A 70 -6.33 13.14 0.20
N ASN A 71 -5.81 14.31 -0.13
CA ASN A 71 -4.88 15.05 0.73
C ASN A 71 -5.68 15.76 1.82
N LEU A 72 -5.46 15.39 3.08
CA LEU A 72 -6.23 15.90 4.22
C LEU A 72 -5.88 17.35 4.60
N GLU A 73 -4.70 17.84 4.21
CA GLU A 73 -4.26 19.21 4.50
C GLU A 73 -4.77 20.21 3.47
N ALA A 74 -4.75 19.83 2.18
CA ALA A 74 -5.17 20.68 1.08
C ALA A 74 -6.63 20.50 0.67
N ASP A 75 -7.30 19.46 1.19
CA ASP A 75 -8.62 18.97 0.76
C ASP A 75 -8.70 18.78 -0.76
N LYS A 76 -7.70 18.08 -1.31
CA LYS A 76 -7.54 17.85 -2.74
C LYS A 76 -7.44 16.36 -3.07
N PHE A 77 -8.21 15.96 -4.07
CA PHE A 77 -8.13 14.62 -4.63
C PHE A 77 -6.81 14.39 -5.36
N VAL A 78 -6.18 13.28 -5.05
CA VAL A 78 -5.02 12.75 -5.78
C VAL A 78 -5.53 11.81 -6.87
N PRO A 79 -5.17 12.02 -8.15
CA PRO A 79 -5.58 11.13 -9.23
C PRO A 79 -5.03 9.71 -9.03
N VAL A 80 -5.93 8.75 -8.84
CA VAL A 80 -5.64 7.31 -8.81
C VAL A 80 -6.61 6.58 -9.73
N PRO A 81 -6.23 5.44 -10.34
CA PRO A 81 -7.18 4.62 -11.06
C PRO A 81 -8.32 4.20 -10.13
N LYS A 82 -9.56 4.33 -10.62
CA LYS A 82 -10.78 4.18 -9.80
C LYS A 82 -11.11 2.73 -9.44
N THR A 83 -10.51 1.77 -10.12
CA THR A 83 -10.81 0.35 -9.96
C THR A 83 -9.54 -0.49 -9.97
N GLY A 84 -9.63 -1.72 -9.50
CA GLY A 84 -8.55 -2.69 -9.55
C GLY A 84 -9.08 -4.10 -9.33
N HIS A 85 -8.41 -5.10 -9.91
CA HIS A 85 -8.75 -6.51 -9.72
C HIS A 85 -7.48 -7.29 -9.40
N ALA A 86 -7.60 -8.26 -8.49
CA ALA A 86 -6.52 -9.16 -8.15
C ALA A 86 -7.05 -10.53 -7.77
N SER A 87 -6.35 -11.59 -8.17
CA SER A 87 -6.68 -12.95 -7.74
C SER A 87 -5.84 -13.35 -6.54
N PHE A 88 -6.45 -14.09 -5.62
CA PHE A 88 -5.74 -14.63 -4.48
C PHE A 88 -4.73 -15.70 -4.90
N ARG A 89 -3.54 -15.65 -4.30
CA ARG A 89 -2.48 -16.64 -4.46
C ARG A 89 -2.05 -17.13 -3.08
N GLN A 90 -1.86 -18.43 -2.96
CA GLN A 90 -1.35 -19.01 -1.72
C GLN A 90 0.17 -18.78 -1.61
N LYS A 91 0.62 -18.36 -0.44
CA LYS A 91 2.03 -18.31 -0.05
C LYS A 91 2.47 -19.62 0.60
N SER A 92 3.78 -19.79 0.71
CA SER A 92 4.40 -20.98 1.34
C SER A 92 4.04 -21.15 2.81
N ASP A 93 3.67 -20.07 3.51
CA ASP A 93 3.23 -20.07 4.91
C ASP A 93 1.74 -20.42 5.07
N GLY A 94 1.04 -20.71 3.97
CA GLY A 94 -0.39 -21.04 3.96
C GLY A 94 -1.30 -19.84 3.77
N THR A 95 -0.81 -18.60 3.89
CA THR A 95 -1.62 -17.39 3.74
C THR A 95 -2.03 -17.14 2.28
N PHE A 96 -3.23 -16.62 2.06
CA PHE A 96 -3.70 -16.21 0.74
C PHE A 96 -3.58 -14.70 0.59
N ILE A 97 -2.92 -14.25 -0.48
CA ILE A 97 -2.73 -12.83 -0.77
C ILE A 97 -3.26 -12.45 -2.15
N ALA A 98 -4.03 -11.37 -2.19
CA ALA A 98 -4.36 -10.64 -3.41
C ALA A 98 -3.82 -9.21 -3.28
N SER A 99 -3.08 -8.73 -4.28
CA SER A 99 -2.46 -7.40 -4.23
C SER A 99 -2.69 -6.62 -5.51
N ILE A 100 -2.85 -5.31 -5.36
CA ILE A 100 -3.04 -4.35 -6.43
C ILE A 100 -2.03 -3.23 -6.21
N SER A 101 -1.31 -2.83 -7.27
CA SER A 101 -0.38 -1.71 -7.19
C SER A 101 -0.68 -0.62 -8.21
N TYR A 102 -0.54 0.63 -7.75
CA TYR A 102 -0.73 1.85 -8.52
C TYR A 102 0.58 2.62 -8.51
N LYS A 103 1.21 2.75 -9.68
CA LYS A 103 2.56 3.31 -9.83
C LYS A 103 2.51 4.77 -10.23
N ASN A 104 3.62 5.46 -10.00
CA ASN A 104 3.87 6.82 -10.45
C ASN A 104 2.84 7.84 -9.96
N LEU A 105 2.42 7.72 -8.70
CA LEU A 105 1.53 8.66 -8.05
C LEU A 105 2.34 9.89 -7.62
N ASP A 106 1.98 11.05 -8.17
CA ASP A 106 2.55 12.32 -7.74
C ASP A 106 1.77 12.82 -6.51
N ILE A 107 2.25 12.43 -5.33
CA ILE A 107 1.61 12.68 -4.04
C ILE A 107 2.47 13.68 -3.28
N GLU A 108 1.85 14.75 -2.79
CA GLU A 108 2.50 15.70 -1.90
C GLU A 108 2.85 15.04 -0.56
N TYR A 109 3.87 15.55 0.13
CA TYR A 109 4.18 15.07 1.47
C TYR A 109 3.23 15.70 2.51
N ALA A 110 2.01 15.15 2.59
CA ALA A 110 0.91 15.54 3.48
C ALA A 110 0.21 14.29 4.03
N ASP A 111 -0.62 14.42 5.07
CA ASP A 111 -1.44 13.28 5.49
C ASP A 111 -2.51 12.97 4.43
N HIS A 112 -2.71 11.68 4.11
CA HIS A 112 -3.62 11.25 3.06
C HIS A 112 -4.64 10.23 3.56
N GLN A 113 -5.84 10.28 2.99
CA GLN A 113 -6.92 9.34 3.27
C GLN A 113 -7.26 8.53 2.03
N LEU A 114 -7.15 7.21 2.17
CA LEU A 114 -7.52 6.22 1.17
C LEU A 114 -8.90 5.67 1.52
N GLU A 115 -9.84 5.79 0.57
CA GLU A 115 -11.16 5.19 0.67
C GLU A 115 -11.43 4.34 -0.57
N PHE A 116 -12.02 3.17 -0.36
CA PHE A 116 -12.46 2.32 -1.46
C PHE A 116 -13.55 1.36 -1.00
N PHE A 117 -14.24 0.76 -1.96
CA PHE A 117 -15.11 -0.39 -1.72
C PHE A 117 -14.45 -1.64 -2.26
N TYR A 118 -14.60 -2.77 -1.56
CA TYR A 118 -14.14 -4.06 -2.08
C TYR A 118 -15.27 -5.08 -2.14
N SER A 119 -15.17 -6.00 -3.09
CA SER A 119 -16.05 -7.15 -3.19
C SER A 119 -15.28 -8.39 -3.64
N PHE A 120 -15.68 -9.54 -3.11
CA PHE A 120 -15.19 -10.83 -3.56
C PHE A 120 -16.06 -11.32 -4.73
N GLU A 121 -15.41 -11.72 -5.81
CA GLU A 121 -16.01 -12.15 -7.08
C GLU A 121 -15.49 -13.53 -7.47
N ASN A 122 -16.33 -14.32 -8.17
CA ASN A 122 -16.00 -15.63 -8.74
C ASN A 122 -15.47 -16.66 -7.74
N GLN A 123 -16.18 -17.78 -7.57
CA GLN A 123 -15.73 -18.93 -6.75
C GLN A 123 -15.42 -18.62 -5.26
N CYS A 124 -15.56 -17.38 -4.82
CA CYS A 124 -15.51 -17.02 -3.41
C CYS A 124 -16.82 -17.45 -2.72
N ARG A 125 -16.75 -18.07 -1.54
CA ARG A 125 -17.93 -18.21 -0.67
C ARG A 125 -18.30 -16.90 0.04
N LEU A 126 -17.40 -15.93 0.01
CA LEU A 126 -17.55 -14.59 0.61
C LEU A 126 -18.20 -13.57 -0.35
N ILE A 127 -19.01 -14.03 -1.32
CA ILE A 127 -19.74 -13.12 -2.22
C ILE A 127 -20.69 -12.26 -1.39
N GLY A 128 -20.56 -10.95 -1.51
CA GLY A 128 -21.31 -10.00 -0.71
C GLY A 128 -21.39 -8.64 -1.37
N LEU A 129 -22.16 -7.75 -0.74
CA LEU A 129 -22.23 -6.35 -1.13
C LEU A 129 -20.85 -5.70 -1.01
N PRO A 130 -20.55 -4.67 -1.83
CA PRO A 130 -19.30 -3.93 -1.69
C PRO A 130 -19.14 -3.36 -0.27
N ILE A 131 -18.02 -3.66 0.37
CA ILE A 131 -17.72 -3.24 1.75
C ILE A 131 -16.83 -1.99 1.69
N PRO A 132 -17.19 -0.88 2.36
CA PRO A 132 -16.37 0.32 2.41
C PRO A 132 -15.17 0.12 3.34
N VAL A 133 -14.02 0.66 2.93
CA VAL A 133 -12.79 0.70 3.73
C VAL A 133 -12.25 2.12 3.70
N LYS A 134 -11.78 2.56 4.85
CA LYS A 134 -11.15 3.86 5.06
C LYS A 134 -9.85 3.67 5.83
N MET A 135 -8.75 4.14 5.25
CA MET A 135 -7.40 4.03 5.79
C MET A 135 -6.67 5.37 5.69
N GLU A 136 -5.75 5.62 6.61
CA GLU A 136 -5.01 6.89 6.68
C GLU A 136 -3.50 6.66 6.57
N PHE A 137 -2.88 7.32 5.61
CA PHE A 137 -1.43 7.42 5.46
C PHE A 137 -0.96 8.69 6.19
N LYS A 138 -0.30 8.52 7.31
CA LYS A 138 0.33 9.63 8.05
C LYS A 138 1.76 9.79 7.62
N LYS A 139 2.22 11.04 7.53
CA LYS A 139 3.63 11.36 7.30
C LYS A 139 4.50 10.74 8.38
N ASP A 140 5.53 10.02 7.97
CA ASP A 140 6.51 9.40 8.85
C ASP A 140 7.92 9.74 8.37
N TYR A 141 8.39 10.92 8.76
CA TYR A 141 9.70 11.42 8.35
C TYR A 141 10.80 10.78 9.18
N SER A 142 11.82 10.24 8.52
CA SER A 142 13.05 9.82 9.21
C SER A 142 14.31 10.31 8.49
N GLU A 143 15.35 10.59 9.27
CA GLU A 143 16.68 10.88 8.76
C GLU A 143 17.70 9.95 9.44
N ARG A 144 18.52 9.28 8.65
CA ARG A 144 19.55 8.37 9.15
C ARG A 144 20.86 8.51 8.38
N ASN A 145 21.96 8.38 9.09
CA ASN A 145 23.28 8.33 8.47
C ASN A 145 23.64 6.88 8.17
N ILE A 146 23.68 6.53 6.90
CA ILE A 146 24.01 5.19 6.43
C ILE A 146 25.49 5.16 6.05
N SER A 147 26.27 4.33 6.73
CA SER A 147 27.65 4.04 6.36
C SER A 147 27.72 3.01 5.23
N PHE A 148 28.88 2.86 4.62
CA PHE A 148 29.09 1.82 3.60
C PHE A 148 28.84 0.41 4.15
N TRP A 149 29.16 0.19 5.44
CA TRP A 149 28.96 -1.10 6.11
C TRP A 149 27.48 -1.40 6.36
N ASP A 150 26.67 -0.38 6.65
CA ASP A 150 25.22 -0.54 6.87
C ASP A 150 24.52 -1.02 5.59
N VAL A 151 24.92 -0.49 4.42
CA VAL A 151 24.41 -0.92 3.11
C VAL A 151 24.78 -2.37 2.80
N LEU A 152 26.02 -2.78 3.12
CA LEU A 152 26.51 -4.15 2.91
C LEU A 152 25.78 -5.18 3.78
N MET A 153 25.32 -4.76 4.96
CA MET A 153 24.65 -5.62 5.95
C MET A 153 23.12 -5.61 5.82
N GLY A 154 22.55 -4.80 4.91
CA GLY A 154 21.11 -4.74 4.66
C GLY A 154 20.30 -4.00 5.73
N VAL A 155 20.92 -3.03 6.42
CA VAL A 155 20.31 -2.21 7.50
C VAL A 155 19.76 -0.89 6.94
#